data_AF-A0A164B4C3-F1
#
_entry.id   AF-A0A164B4C3-F1
#
_cell.length_a   1.000
_cell.length_b   1.000
_cell.length_c   1.000
_cell.angle_alpha   90.00
_cell.angle_beta   90.00
_cell.angle_gamma   90.00
#
_symmetry.space_group_name_H-M   'P 1'
#
loop_
_entity.id
_entity.type
_entity.pdbx_description
1 polymer ?
#
loop_
_entity_poly.entity_id
_entity_poly.type
_entity_poly.pdbx_seq_one_letter_code
_entity_poly.pdbx_strand_id
1 'polypeptide(L)'
;MSGSTIQAAKRKLRARYSYAKILDDTEYFGADLESVLKQYQPRRNAEGWSPRLRTDGVLDYSTQDSLGMIPRGQRVKPIMFTVEGHLSDMFAGPVADTAKQLEAEGKCRHQPIGYNSAALPFDNDSGVKELARLVGSTVMDNGVPFPAGTPWALGGFSQGGIVVSYFYFDYLAPGKRLNWRLKDLRGVLAYGNPCRQTDSIAPWAVSWISKTSTHGLDPYRRFGLPNYPAKPNNWMDVYREGDIFAENSSDKAGAIKAAVYQAVMGDFFSDPFSIAVQLAGVFKEPVAEIIGIITAIISGVTFLADNPSPHYSPYDISGGIDWMRDQLTNGQ
;
A
#
# COMPACT_ATOMS: atom_id res chain seq x y z
N MET A 1 -30.62 5.35 -3.54
CA MET A 1 -30.19 4.15 -4.31
C MET A 1 -31.33 3.14 -4.26
N SER A 2 -31.59 2.36 -5.32
CA SER A 2 -32.65 1.34 -5.32
C SER A 2 -32.19 0.05 -5.99
N GLY A 3 -32.73 -1.08 -5.57
CA GLY A 3 -32.54 -2.38 -6.21
C GLY A 3 -32.94 -3.57 -5.34
N SER A 4 -33.06 -4.74 -5.96
CA SER A 4 -33.49 -5.99 -5.30
C SER A 4 -32.62 -6.39 -4.10
N THR A 5 -31.32 -6.09 -4.12
CA THR A 5 -30.41 -6.29 -2.98
C THR A 5 -30.86 -5.53 -1.73
N ILE A 6 -31.40 -4.30 -1.89
CA ILE A 6 -31.86 -3.47 -0.78
C ILE A 6 -33.12 -4.09 -0.15
N GLN A 7 -34.10 -4.49 -0.98
CA GLN A 7 -35.30 -5.17 -0.50
C GLN A 7 -34.96 -6.48 0.23
N ALA A 8 -34.03 -7.28 -0.31
CA ALA A 8 -33.57 -8.51 0.31
C ALA A 8 -32.90 -8.26 1.69
N ALA A 9 -32.10 -7.20 1.82
CA ALA A 9 -31.51 -6.80 3.09
C ALA A 9 -32.57 -6.38 4.11
N LYS A 10 -33.54 -5.54 3.71
CA LYS A 10 -34.68 -5.14 4.55
C LYS A 10 -35.44 -6.36 5.07
N ARG A 11 -35.79 -7.30 4.19
CA ARG A 11 -36.46 -8.57 4.56
C ARG A 11 -35.68 -9.37 5.59
N LYS A 12 -34.36 -9.55 5.40
CA LYS A 12 -33.51 -10.29 6.36
C LYS A 12 -33.41 -9.58 7.71
N LEU A 13 -33.22 -8.27 7.70
CA LEU A 13 -33.16 -7.46 8.92
C LEU A 13 -34.50 -7.55 9.68
N ARG A 14 -35.62 -7.32 9.00
CA ARG A 14 -36.97 -7.45 9.56
C ARG A 14 -37.23 -8.83 10.13
N ALA A 15 -36.78 -9.89 9.47
CA ALA A 15 -36.98 -11.26 9.94
C ALA A 15 -36.25 -11.53 11.26
N ARG A 16 -35.04 -10.99 11.44
CA ARG A 16 -34.15 -11.33 12.56
C ARG A 16 -34.17 -10.35 13.73
N TYR A 17 -34.40 -9.07 13.48
CA TYR A 17 -34.16 -8.03 14.48
C TYR A 17 -35.44 -7.23 14.80
N SER A 18 -35.76 -7.10 16.08
CA SER A 18 -36.93 -6.35 16.56
C SER A 18 -36.88 -4.87 16.18
N TYR A 19 -35.71 -4.24 16.29
CA TYR A 19 -35.50 -2.84 15.92
C TYR A 19 -35.58 -2.57 14.42
N ALA A 20 -35.61 -3.61 13.58
CA ALA A 20 -35.72 -3.49 12.13
C ALA A 20 -37.16 -3.66 11.61
N LYS A 21 -38.15 -3.90 12.49
CA LYS A 21 -39.54 -4.17 12.07
C LYS A 21 -40.22 -3.00 11.37
N ILE A 22 -39.71 -1.77 11.59
CA ILE A 22 -40.20 -0.54 10.97
C ILE A 22 -39.91 -0.44 9.46
N LEU A 23 -38.94 -1.21 8.95
CA LEU A 23 -38.56 -1.16 7.55
C LEU A 23 -39.72 -1.60 6.66
N ASP A 24 -39.90 -0.91 5.54
CA ASP A 24 -40.84 -1.32 4.50
C ASP A 24 -40.36 -2.57 3.72
N ASP A 25 -41.05 -2.93 2.64
CA ASP A 25 -40.60 -3.98 1.70
C ASP A 25 -40.33 -3.42 0.30
N THR A 26 -39.75 -2.21 0.22
CA THR A 26 -39.41 -1.57 -1.05
C THR A 26 -37.95 -1.78 -1.41
N GLU A 27 -37.60 -1.54 -2.68
CA GLU A 27 -36.21 -1.56 -3.14
C GLU A 27 -35.44 -0.27 -2.80
N TYR A 28 -36.08 0.74 -2.21
CA TYR A 28 -35.47 2.04 -1.96
C TYR A 28 -34.60 2.04 -0.70
N PHE A 29 -33.37 2.55 -0.81
CA PHE A 29 -32.50 2.81 0.33
C PHE A 29 -32.88 4.17 0.95
N GLY A 30 -33.68 4.14 2.03
CA GLY A 30 -34.13 5.30 2.77
C GLY A 30 -33.41 5.49 4.11
N ALA A 31 -33.73 6.59 4.79
CA ALA A 31 -33.18 6.94 6.10
C ALA A 31 -33.52 5.91 7.20
N ASP A 32 -34.63 5.18 7.03
CA ASP A 32 -35.05 4.07 7.89
C ASP A 32 -34.04 2.92 7.85
N LEU A 33 -33.65 2.48 6.65
CA LEU A 33 -32.65 1.43 6.46
C LEU A 33 -31.27 1.87 6.93
N GLU A 34 -30.87 3.10 6.61
CA GLU A 34 -29.60 3.67 7.08
C GLU A 34 -29.53 3.65 8.62
N SER A 35 -30.60 4.09 9.30
CA SER A 35 -30.70 4.09 10.76
C SER A 35 -30.63 2.68 11.35
N VAL A 36 -31.33 1.71 10.75
CA VAL A 36 -31.26 0.31 11.17
C VAL A 36 -29.86 -0.26 10.97
N LEU A 37 -29.17 0.06 9.86
CA LEU A 37 -27.81 -0.40 9.60
C LEU A 37 -26.80 0.23 10.57
N LYS A 38 -26.94 1.53 10.90
CA LYS A 38 -26.15 2.21 11.95
C LYS A 38 -26.31 1.57 13.33
N GLN A 39 -27.41 0.88 13.59
CA GLN A 39 -27.59 0.08 14.80
C GLN A 39 -27.07 -1.36 14.66
N TYR A 40 -27.31 -1.99 13.51
CA TYR A 40 -26.94 -3.38 13.24
C TYR A 40 -25.42 -3.58 13.24
N GLN A 41 -24.70 -2.74 12.50
CA GLN A 41 -23.27 -2.91 12.27
C GLN A 41 -22.42 -2.88 13.56
N PRO A 42 -22.55 -1.88 14.47
CA PRO A 42 -21.78 -1.89 15.71
C PRO A 42 -22.15 -3.07 16.62
N ARG A 43 -23.42 -3.48 16.66
CA ARG A 43 -23.85 -4.68 17.41
C ARG A 43 -23.20 -5.93 16.87
N ARG A 44 -23.16 -6.10 15.55
CA ARG A 44 -22.52 -7.24 14.90
C ARG A 44 -21.00 -7.26 15.11
N ASN A 45 -20.36 -6.09 15.14
CA ASN A 45 -18.95 -5.97 15.51
C ASN A 45 -18.69 -6.36 16.97
N ALA A 46 -19.60 -6.03 17.89
CA ALA A 46 -19.49 -6.41 19.30
C ALA A 46 -19.62 -7.93 19.51
N GLU A 47 -20.28 -8.65 18.60
CA GLU A 47 -20.35 -10.12 18.55
C GLU A 47 -19.05 -10.77 18.01
N GLY A 48 -18.02 -9.99 17.68
CA GLY A 48 -16.74 -10.50 17.19
C GLY A 48 -16.71 -10.83 15.69
N TRP A 49 -17.61 -10.25 14.88
CA TRP A 49 -17.56 -10.43 13.43
C TRP A 49 -16.26 -9.88 12.83
N SER A 50 -15.54 -10.71 12.07
CA SER A 50 -14.33 -10.36 11.35
C SER A 50 -14.48 -10.57 9.84
N PRO A 51 -14.04 -9.63 8.99
CA PRO A 51 -13.51 -8.32 9.38
C PRO A 51 -14.60 -7.40 9.96
N ARG A 52 -14.20 -6.43 10.79
CA ARG A 52 -15.15 -5.44 11.34
C ARG A 52 -15.91 -4.71 10.23
N LEU A 53 -17.22 -4.57 10.44
CA LEU A 53 -18.12 -3.80 9.59
C LEU A 53 -17.94 -2.30 9.85
N ARG A 54 -18.16 -1.48 8.82
CA ARG A 54 -18.38 -0.03 8.98
C ARG A 54 -19.59 0.25 9.88
N THR A 55 -19.69 1.43 10.47
CA THR A 55 -20.77 1.81 11.41
C THR A 55 -21.63 2.99 10.93
N ASP A 56 -21.42 3.44 9.70
CA ASP A 56 -22.07 4.61 9.10
C ASP A 56 -23.36 4.28 8.33
N GLY A 57 -23.86 3.04 8.41
CA GLY A 57 -25.17 2.66 7.88
C GLY A 57 -25.22 2.23 6.43
N VAL A 58 -24.09 2.07 5.73
CA VAL A 58 -24.12 1.67 4.31
C VAL A 58 -24.14 0.15 4.15
N LEU A 59 -24.98 -0.34 3.22
CA LEU A 59 -25.12 -1.76 2.84
C LEU A 59 -24.04 -2.19 1.82
N ASP A 60 -22.79 -2.26 2.27
CA ASP A 60 -21.67 -2.73 1.45
C ASP A 60 -21.54 -4.26 1.41
N TYR A 61 -20.53 -4.76 0.72
CA TYR A 61 -20.26 -6.19 0.60
C TYR A 61 -20.14 -6.90 1.97
N SER A 62 -19.34 -6.36 2.89
CA SER A 62 -19.14 -6.95 4.21
C SER A 62 -20.42 -6.98 5.03
N THR A 63 -21.22 -5.92 4.99
CA THR A 63 -22.50 -5.91 5.70
C THR A 63 -23.53 -6.85 5.06
N GLN A 64 -23.56 -6.99 3.73
CA GLN A 64 -24.35 -8.04 3.05
C GLN A 64 -23.90 -9.46 3.45
N ASP A 65 -22.60 -9.73 3.51
CA ASP A 65 -22.08 -11.03 3.96
C ASP A 65 -22.45 -11.32 5.42
N SER A 66 -22.34 -10.33 6.30
CA SER A 66 -22.72 -10.47 7.72
C SER A 66 -24.21 -10.76 7.92
N LEU A 67 -25.07 -10.27 7.01
CA LEU A 67 -26.49 -10.60 6.98
C LEU A 67 -26.76 -12.01 6.40
N GLY A 68 -25.73 -12.68 5.87
CA GLY A 68 -25.86 -13.96 5.18
C GLY A 68 -26.61 -13.82 3.86
N MET A 69 -26.40 -12.71 3.15
CA MET A 69 -26.90 -12.50 1.79
C MET A 69 -25.98 -13.14 0.74
N ILE A 70 -24.73 -13.37 1.11
CA ILE A 70 -23.71 -13.93 0.23
C ILE A 70 -23.52 -15.40 0.61
N PRO A 71 -23.83 -16.35 -0.29
CA PRO A 71 -23.52 -17.76 -0.08
C PRO A 71 -22.02 -17.94 0.22
N ARG A 72 -21.67 -18.86 1.12
CA ARG A 72 -20.24 -19.08 1.50
C ARG A 72 -19.34 -19.35 0.29
N GLY A 73 -19.82 -20.04 -0.74
CA GLY A 73 -19.09 -20.29 -1.99
C GLY A 73 -18.96 -19.09 -2.93
N GLN A 74 -19.62 -17.97 -2.64
CA GLN A 74 -19.57 -16.73 -3.41
C GLN A 74 -18.83 -15.60 -2.66
N ARG A 75 -18.15 -15.94 -1.56
CA ARG A 75 -17.33 -14.98 -0.82
C ARG A 75 -16.08 -14.59 -1.62
N VAL A 76 -15.90 -13.30 -1.86
CA VAL A 76 -14.76 -12.73 -2.57
C VAL A 76 -13.61 -12.65 -1.58
N LYS A 77 -12.47 -13.26 -1.94
CA LYS A 77 -11.25 -13.16 -1.15
C LYS A 77 -10.67 -11.74 -1.24
N PRO A 78 -10.00 -11.23 -0.19
CA PRO A 78 -9.26 -10.00 -0.27
C PRO A 78 -8.25 -10.01 -1.43
N ILE A 79 -7.95 -8.84 -1.99
CA ILE A 79 -6.88 -8.69 -2.99
C ILE A 79 -5.66 -8.07 -2.32
N MET A 80 -4.48 -8.67 -2.50
CA MET A 80 -3.20 -8.05 -2.17
C MET A 80 -2.56 -7.54 -3.46
N PHE A 81 -2.50 -6.22 -3.60
CA PHE A 81 -1.80 -5.58 -4.71
C PHE A 81 -0.32 -5.46 -4.38
N THR A 82 0.57 -5.79 -5.31
CA THR A 82 2.02 -5.71 -5.10
C THR A 82 2.70 -4.92 -6.20
N VAL A 83 3.61 -4.03 -5.80
CA VAL A 83 4.45 -3.26 -6.71
C VAL A 83 5.91 -3.53 -6.37
N GLU A 84 6.61 -4.19 -7.28
CA GLU A 84 8.04 -4.47 -7.15
C GLU A 84 8.91 -3.31 -7.65
N GLY A 85 10.21 -3.38 -7.36
CA GLY A 85 11.17 -2.30 -7.57
C GLY A 85 11.59 -2.04 -9.02
N HIS A 86 12.54 -1.12 -9.17
CA HIS A 86 13.17 -0.80 -10.45
C HIS A 86 13.80 -2.06 -11.06
N LEU A 87 13.58 -2.30 -12.36
CA LEU A 87 14.05 -3.47 -13.11
C LEU A 87 13.64 -4.84 -12.52
N SER A 88 12.68 -4.88 -11.58
CA SER A 88 12.24 -6.11 -10.94
C SER A 88 11.15 -6.82 -11.77
N ASP A 89 11.09 -8.15 -11.62
CA ASP A 89 9.95 -8.94 -12.07
C ASP A 89 8.76 -8.70 -11.12
N MET A 90 7.59 -8.32 -11.66
CA MET A 90 6.41 -8.05 -10.83
C MET A 90 5.87 -9.28 -10.07
N PHE A 91 6.32 -10.49 -10.42
CA PHE A 91 5.94 -11.74 -9.78
C PHE A 91 6.97 -12.28 -8.78
N ALA A 92 8.14 -11.63 -8.64
CA ALA A 92 9.21 -12.08 -7.77
C ALA A 92 9.85 -10.90 -7.01
N GLY A 93 10.05 -11.08 -5.71
CA GLY A 93 10.49 -10.02 -4.82
C GLY A 93 9.74 -10.06 -3.49
N PRO A 94 10.15 -9.25 -2.51
CA PRO A 94 9.69 -9.42 -1.13
C PRO A 94 8.17 -9.28 -0.97
N VAL A 95 7.51 -8.42 -1.76
CA VAL A 95 6.06 -8.23 -1.63
C VAL A 95 5.27 -9.21 -2.49
N ALA A 96 5.77 -9.57 -3.66
CA ALA A 96 5.21 -10.62 -4.52
C ALA A 96 5.32 -12.00 -3.87
N ASP A 97 6.46 -12.36 -3.29
CA ASP A 97 6.66 -13.63 -2.58
C ASP A 97 5.77 -13.72 -1.33
N THR A 98 5.62 -12.61 -0.60
CA THR A 98 4.66 -12.52 0.51
C THR A 98 3.23 -12.79 0.03
N ALA A 99 2.79 -12.11 -1.05
CA ALA A 99 1.44 -12.26 -1.58
C ALA A 99 1.19 -13.68 -2.14
N LYS A 100 2.18 -14.26 -2.81
CA LYS A 100 2.14 -15.63 -3.33
C LYS A 100 1.96 -16.65 -2.22
N GLN A 101 2.68 -16.50 -1.11
CA GLN A 101 2.50 -17.38 0.05
C GLN A 101 1.10 -17.23 0.66
N LEU A 102 0.63 -16.00 0.87
CA LEU A 102 -0.71 -15.75 1.42
C LEU A 102 -1.83 -16.23 0.49
N GLU A 103 -1.64 -16.15 -0.82
CA GLU A 103 -2.56 -16.71 -1.81
C GLU A 103 -2.60 -18.24 -1.75
N ALA A 104 -1.45 -18.91 -1.63
CA ALA A 104 -1.35 -20.36 -1.47
C ALA A 104 -2.03 -20.85 -0.17
N GLU A 105 -1.94 -20.07 0.90
CA GLU A 105 -2.67 -20.27 2.16
C GLU A 105 -4.16 -19.93 2.08
N GLY A 106 -4.61 -19.42 0.94
CA GLY A 106 -5.99 -19.07 0.66
C GLY A 106 -6.48 -17.78 1.31
N LYS A 107 -5.58 -16.92 1.81
CA LYS A 107 -5.89 -15.69 2.55
C LYS A 107 -6.27 -14.51 1.66
N CYS A 108 -5.67 -14.42 0.48
CA CYS A 108 -5.99 -13.38 -0.50
C CYS A 108 -5.93 -13.95 -1.92
N ARG A 109 -6.15 -13.07 -2.90
CA ARG A 109 -5.69 -13.20 -4.27
C ARG A 109 -4.54 -12.23 -4.50
N HIS A 110 -3.51 -12.68 -5.19
CA HIS A 110 -2.37 -11.83 -5.55
C HIS A 110 -2.69 -11.09 -6.85
N GLN A 111 -2.55 -9.76 -6.84
CA GLN A 111 -2.66 -8.91 -8.03
C GLN A 111 -1.38 -8.08 -8.17
N PRO A 112 -0.38 -8.55 -8.92
CA PRO A 112 0.80 -7.74 -9.21
C PRO A 112 0.43 -6.55 -10.10
N ILE A 113 1.18 -5.46 -9.94
CA ILE A 113 1.02 -4.23 -10.71
C ILE A 113 2.11 -4.17 -11.78
N GLY A 114 1.69 -4.28 -13.03
CA GLY A 114 2.55 -4.00 -14.18
C GLY A 114 2.69 -2.50 -14.37
N TYR A 115 3.92 -2.00 -14.40
CA TYR A 115 4.22 -0.61 -14.67
C TYR A 115 5.58 -0.48 -15.37
N ASN A 116 5.92 0.72 -15.78
CA ASN A 116 7.18 1.00 -16.48
C ASN A 116 8.36 1.08 -15.48
N SER A 117 8.67 -0.05 -14.84
CA SER A 117 9.71 -0.17 -13.82
C SER A 117 11.13 -0.09 -14.39
N ALA A 118 11.30 -0.10 -15.71
CA ALA A 118 12.60 0.01 -16.39
C ALA A 118 12.91 1.43 -16.88
N ALA A 119 11.93 2.33 -16.86
CA ALA A 119 12.13 3.68 -17.35
C ALA A 119 13.07 4.49 -16.47
N LEU A 120 13.77 5.38 -17.16
CA LEU A 120 14.76 6.26 -16.65
C LEU A 120 14.61 7.58 -17.44
N PRO A 121 14.12 8.66 -16.81
CA PRO A 121 13.68 8.79 -15.41
C PRO A 121 12.59 7.83 -14.98
N PHE A 122 12.51 7.60 -13.68
CA PHE A 122 11.51 6.71 -13.09
C PHE A 122 10.07 7.14 -13.43
N ASP A 123 9.39 6.29 -14.21
CA ASP A 123 7.98 6.45 -14.55
C ASP A 123 7.08 5.87 -13.44
N ASN A 124 7.16 6.49 -12.25
CA ASN A 124 6.33 6.10 -11.11
C ASN A 124 4.84 6.34 -11.36
N ASP A 125 4.52 7.34 -12.19
CA ASP A 125 3.15 7.73 -12.48
C ASP A 125 2.38 6.64 -13.22
N SER A 126 3.05 5.87 -14.10
CA SER A 126 2.46 4.66 -14.70
C SER A 126 1.95 3.67 -13.64
N GLY A 127 2.73 3.39 -12.60
CA GLY A 127 2.35 2.47 -11.52
C GLY A 127 1.28 3.06 -10.60
N VAL A 128 1.37 4.35 -10.29
CA VAL A 128 0.37 5.06 -9.46
C VAL A 128 -1.00 5.05 -10.14
N LYS A 129 -1.05 5.35 -11.44
CA LYS A 129 -2.29 5.35 -12.23
C LYS A 129 -2.86 3.96 -12.37
N GLU A 130 -2.03 2.94 -12.55
CA GLU A 130 -2.50 1.56 -12.64
C GLU A 130 -3.08 1.05 -11.32
N LEU A 131 -2.43 1.33 -10.18
CA LEU A 131 -3.01 1.10 -8.86
C LEU A 131 -4.36 1.82 -8.71
N ALA A 132 -4.44 3.09 -9.09
CA ALA A 132 -5.68 3.86 -9.00
C ALA A 132 -6.80 3.29 -9.88
N ARG A 133 -6.48 2.78 -11.07
CA ARG A 133 -7.44 2.13 -11.96
C ARG A 133 -7.98 0.84 -11.33
N LEU A 134 -7.09 -0.04 -10.87
CA LEU A 134 -7.47 -1.34 -10.32
C LEU A 134 -8.17 -1.20 -8.96
N VAL A 135 -7.62 -0.42 -8.04
CA VAL A 135 -8.23 -0.18 -6.72
C VAL A 135 -9.55 0.60 -6.84
N GLY A 136 -9.69 1.44 -7.87
CA GLY A 136 -10.93 2.14 -8.17
C GLY A 136 -12.02 1.27 -8.82
N SER A 137 -11.67 0.08 -9.32
CA SER A 137 -12.60 -0.82 -10.01
C SER A 137 -13.42 -1.68 -9.04
N THR A 138 -14.56 -2.16 -9.51
CA THR A 138 -15.39 -3.17 -8.83
C THR A 138 -15.21 -4.59 -9.40
N VAL A 139 -14.36 -4.74 -10.41
CA VAL A 139 -14.02 -6.01 -11.07
C VAL A 139 -12.60 -5.92 -11.64
N MET A 140 -11.79 -6.95 -11.44
CA MET A 140 -10.45 -7.03 -12.02
C MET A 140 -10.52 -7.41 -13.50
N ASP A 141 -9.45 -7.16 -14.25
CA ASP A 141 -9.41 -7.43 -15.70
C ASP A 141 -9.60 -8.92 -16.04
N ASN A 142 -9.24 -9.82 -15.12
CA ASN A 142 -9.46 -11.27 -15.24
C ASN A 142 -10.87 -11.72 -14.80
N GLY A 143 -11.79 -10.78 -14.57
CA GLY A 143 -13.17 -11.05 -14.16
C GLY A 143 -13.37 -11.33 -12.68
N VAL A 144 -12.31 -11.31 -11.86
CA VAL A 144 -12.45 -11.47 -10.40
C VAL A 144 -13.29 -10.31 -9.84
N PRO A 145 -14.42 -10.57 -9.16
CA PRO A 145 -15.19 -9.50 -8.53
C PRO A 145 -14.38 -8.78 -7.46
N PHE A 146 -14.53 -7.46 -7.37
CA PHE A 146 -13.90 -6.62 -6.35
C PHE A 146 -14.83 -5.49 -5.88
N PRO A 147 -16.07 -5.79 -5.47
CA PRO A 147 -17.04 -4.77 -5.12
C PRO A 147 -16.59 -3.88 -3.95
N ALA A 148 -17.23 -2.71 -3.81
CA ALA A 148 -17.01 -1.84 -2.67
C ALA A 148 -17.24 -2.58 -1.34
N GLY A 149 -16.34 -2.38 -0.36
CA GLY A 149 -16.35 -3.14 0.89
C GLY A 149 -15.53 -4.43 0.85
N THR A 150 -15.01 -4.86 -0.30
CA THR A 150 -14.07 -5.99 -0.34
C THR A 150 -12.73 -5.57 0.29
N PRO A 151 -12.26 -6.28 1.34
CA PRO A 151 -10.97 -6.00 1.95
C PRO A 151 -9.83 -6.11 0.94
N TRP A 152 -8.78 -5.31 1.13
CA TRP A 152 -7.60 -5.37 0.29
C TRP A 152 -6.34 -4.96 1.07
N ALA A 153 -5.17 -5.29 0.52
CA ALA A 153 -3.87 -4.98 1.08
C ALA A 153 -2.91 -4.51 -0.02
N LEU A 154 -1.80 -3.89 0.39
CA LEU A 154 -0.81 -3.32 -0.52
C LEU A 154 0.61 -3.72 -0.10
N GLY A 155 1.45 -4.00 -1.08
CA GLY A 155 2.88 -4.22 -0.91
C GLY A 155 3.67 -3.35 -1.89
N GLY A 156 4.70 -2.66 -1.41
CA GLY A 156 5.66 -1.93 -2.24
C GLY A 156 7.10 -2.29 -1.87
N PHE A 157 7.97 -2.48 -2.87
CA PHE A 157 9.41 -2.65 -2.67
C PHE A 157 10.20 -1.62 -3.47
N SER A 158 11.19 -0.97 -2.84
CA SER A 158 12.10 -0.03 -3.52
C SER A 158 11.33 1.07 -4.28
N GLN A 159 11.47 1.18 -5.61
CA GLN A 159 10.65 2.04 -6.46
C GLN A 159 9.14 1.80 -6.29
N GLY A 160 8.72 0.54 -6.11
CA GLY A 160 7.35 0.21 -5.76
C GLY A 160 6.89 0.83 -4.44
N GLY A 161 7.81 1.05 -3.48
CA GLY A 161 7.58 1.82 -2.25
C GLY A 161 7.20 3.28 -2.53
N ILE A 162 7.80 3.91 -3.55
CA ILE A 162 7.44 5.24 -4.04
C ILE A 162 6.03 5.21 -4.63
N VAL A 163 5.78 4.26 -5.53
CA VAL A 163 4.49 4.10 -6.22
C VAL A 163 3.34 3.94 -5.23
N VAL A 164 3.46 3.04 -4.23
CA VAL A 164 2.41 2.84 -3.23
C VAL A 164 2.20 4.06 -2.33
N SER A 165 3.28 4.78 -2.00
CA SER A 165 3.20 5.99 -1.18
C SER A 165 2.54 7.13 -1.93
N TYR A 166 2.90 7.35 -3.20
CA TYR A 166 2.30 8.38 -4.05
C TYR A 166 0.83 8.06 -4.33
N PHE A 167 0.50 6.80 -4.60
CA PHE A 167 -0.89 6.34 -4.70
C PHE A 167 -1.68 6.65 -3.43
N TYR A 168 -1.09 6.43 -2.24
CA TYR A 168 -1.72 6.82 -0.99
C TYR A 168 -1.98 8.33 -0.93
N PHE A 169 -0.97 9.16 -1.19
CA PHE A 169 -1.08 10.62 -1.13
C PHE A 169 -2.08 11.20 -2.14
N ASP A 170 -2.09 10.69 -3.36
CA ASP A 170 -2.78 11.30 -4.49
C ASP A 170 -4.20 10.78 -4.66
N TYR A 171 -4.47 9.53 -4.24
CA TYR A 171 -5.74 8.86 -4.49
C TYR A 171 -6.45 8.37 -3.23
N LEU A 172 -5.77 7.95 -2.16
CA LEU A 172 -6.43 7.32 -1.01
C LEU A 172 -6.58 8.19 0.22
N ALA A 173 -5.66 9.12 0.47
CA ALA A 173 -5.67 9.96 1.66
C ALA A 173 -7.02 10.71 1.80
N PRO A 174 -7.38 11.16 3.03
CA PRO A 174 -8.62 11.91 3.23
C PRO A 174 -8.83 13.04 2.21
N GLY A 175 -10.03 13.09 1.62
CA GLY A 175 -10.37 14.07 0.58
C GLY A 175 -9.92 13.71 -0.85
N LYS A 176 -9.22 12.59 -1.05
CA LYS A 176 -8.80 12.11 -2.38
C LYS A 176 -9.85 11.22 -3.05
N ARG A 177 -9.76 11.09 -4.37
CA ARG A 177 -10.77 10.46 -5.24
C ARG A 177 -11.15 9.03 -4.84
N LEU A 178 -10.19 8.23 -4.37
CA LEU A 178 -10.37 6.84 -3.96
C LEU A 178 -10.41 6.66 -2.44
N ASN A 179 -10.55 7.75 -1.67
CA ASN A 179 -10.63 7.67 -0.21
C ASN A 179 -11.75 6.73 0.30
N TRP A 180 -12.79 6.52 -0.51
CA TRP A 180 -13.86 5.56 -0.22
C TRP A 180 -13.37 4.09 -0.07
N ARG A 181 -12.21 3.75 -0.65
CA ARG A 181 -11.52 2.45 -0.49
C ARG A 181 -10.61 2.37 0.73
N LEU A 182 -10.26 3.49 1.35
CA LEU A 182 -9.29 3.53 2.45
C LEU A 182 -9.75 2.69 3.65
N LYS A 183 -11.05 2.70 3.96
CA LYS A 183 -11.63 1.88 5.03
C LYS A 183 -11.54 0.36 4.77
N ASP A 184 -11.37 -0.03 3.51
CA ASP A 184 -11.28 -1.43 3.10
C ASP A 184 -9.80 -1.91 3.07
N LEU A 185 -8.84 -0.99 3.20
CA LEU A 185 -7.41 -1.28 3.25
C LEU A 185 -7.04 -1.87 4.62
N ARG A 186 -6.56 -3.11 4.62
CA ARG A 186 -6.18 -3.84 5.82
C ARG A 186 -4.76 -3.53 6.27
N GLY A 187 -3.82 -3.47 5.34
CA GLY A 187 -2.45 -3.13 5.69
C GLY A 187 -1.58 -2.84 4.47
N VAL A 188 -0.46 -2.17 4.72
CA VAL A 188 0.59 -1.91 3.74
C VAL A 188 1.94 -2.41 4.24
N LEU A 189 2.61 -3.22 3.43
CA LEU A 189 4.02 -3.62 3.63
C LEU A 189 4.89 -2.82 2.65
N ALA A 190 5.87 -2.08 3.17
CA ALA A 190 6.78 -1.29 2.36
C ALA A 190 8.24 -1.67 2.67
N TYR A 191 8.90 -2.38 1.74
CA TYR A 191 10.29 -2.80 1.88
C TYR A 191 11.21 -1.78 1.20
N GLY A 192 12.25 -1.30 1.91
CA GLY A 192 13.22 -0.35 1.36
C GLY A 192 12.57 0.96 0.88
N ASN A 193 11.56 1.47 1.60
CA ASN A 193 10.69 2.55 1.13
C ASN A 193 11.38 3.94 1.09
N PRO A 194 11.56 4.56 -0.10
CA PRO A 194 12.11 5.92 -0.20
C PRO A 194 11.19 7.00 0.39
N CYS A 195 9.91 6.69 0.61
CA CYS A 195 8.92 7.59 1.20
C CYS A 195 8.64 7.28 2.69
N ARG A 196 9.51 6.54 3.37
CA ARG A 196 9.39 6.17 4.79
C ARG A 196 9.39 7.38 5.74
N GLN A 197 8.50 7.42 6.73
CA GLN A 197 8.52 8.43 7.80
C GLN A 197 9.79 8.28 8.67
N THR A 198 10.26 9.39 9.24
CA THR A 198 11.41 9.35 10.17
C THR A 198 11.14 8.36 11.31
N ASP A 199 12.11 7.48 11.57
CA ASP A 199 12.06 6.42 12.59
C ASP A 199 10.87 5.45 12.49
N SER A 200 10.20 5.40 11.34
CA SER A 200 9.24 4.33 11.08
C SER A 200 9.98 3.02 10.83
N ILE A 201 9.73 2.01 11.66
CA ILE A 201 10.29 0.67 11.55
C ILE A 201 9.20 -0.33 11.94
N ALA A 202 9.03 -1.40 11.15
CA ALA A 202 8.15 -2.51 11.50
C ALA A 202 8.64 -3.19 12.80
N PRO A 203 7.75 -3.61 13.72
CA PRO A 203 8.16 -4.12 15.04
C PRO A 203 9.17 -5.29 14.99
N TRP A 204 9.05 -6.17 13.99
CA TRP A 204 9.95 -7.32 13.82
C TRP A 204 11.32 -6.96 13.21
N ALA A 205 11.46 -5.75 12.64
CA ALA A 205 12.68 -5.28 12.00
C ALA A 205 13.49 -4.32 12.89
N VAL A 206 13.00 -3.96 14.08
CA VAL A 206 13.65 -2.98 14.98
C VAL A 206 15.08 -3.42 15.35
N SER A 207 15.31 -4.72 15.57
CA SER A 207 16.62 -5.25 15.94
C SER A 207 17.66 -5.17 14.81
N TRP A 208 17.25 -4.84 13.59
CA TRP A 208 18.14 -4.73 12.43
C TRP A 208 18.78 -3.35 12.31
N ILE A 209 18.29 -2.37 13.08
CA ILE A 209 18.61 -0.95 12.93
C ILE A 209 19.18 -0.42 14.25
N SER A 210 20.40 0.11 14.21
CA SER A 210 20.99 0.83 15.35
C SER A 210 20.88 2.35 15.19
N LYS A 211 20.78 2.85 13.96
CA LYS A 211 20.70 4.29 13.66
C LYS A 211 19.28 4.83 13.75
N THR A 212 19.10 5.84 14.60
CA THR A 212 17.85 6.58 14.77
C THR A 212 17.87 7.92 14.03
N SER A 213 16.73 8.61 14.00
CA SER A 213 16.50 9.87 13.30
C SER A 213 16.75 9.80 11.80
N THR A 214 16.60 8.60 11.21
CA THR A 214 16.77 8.36 9.77
C THR A 214 15.43 8.32 9.06
N HIS A 215 15.44 8.51 7.75
CA HIS A 215 14.24 8.56 6.94
C HIS A 215 14.42 8.05 5.50
N GLY A 216 13.33 7.86 4.75
CA GLY A 216 13.41 7.58 3.32
C GLY A 216 14.09 8.70 2.50
N LEU A 217 14.61 8.33 1.33
CA LEU A 217 15.42 9.17 0.45
C LEU A 217 14.65 10.31 -0.23
N ASP A 218 13.33 10.19 -0.42
CA ASP A 218 12.52 11.21 -1.09
C ASP A 218 12.46 12.49 -0.24
N PRO A 219 13.05 13.62 -0.69
CA PRO A 219 13.09 14.85 0.08
C PRO A 219 11.78 15.63 0.06
N TYR A 220 10.86 15.32 -0.86
CA TYR A 220 9.69 16.16 -1.12
C TYR A 220 8.37 15.44 -0.89
N ARG A 221 8.30 14.11 -1.05
CA ARG A 221 7.05 13.36 -1.01
C ARG A 221 7.14 12.15 -0.08
N ARG A 222 7.22 12.43 1.22
CA ARG A 222 7.47 11.44 2.27
C ARG A 222 6.51 11.61 3.44
N PHE A 223 6.13 10.52 4.08
CA PHE A 223 5.28 10.58 5.28
C PHE A 223 5.92 11.45 6.36
N GLY A 224 5.11 12.32 6.99
CA GLY A 224 5.54 13.24 8.05
C GLY A 224 6.24 14.53 7.58
N LEU A 225 6.46 14.73 6.27
CA LEU A 225 6.89 16.03 5.75
C LEU A 225 5.76 17.07 5.81
N PRO A 226 6.07 18.38 5.78
CA PRO A 226 5.06 19.41 5.61
C PRO A 226 4.16 19.13 4.41
N ASN A 227 2.84 19.23 4.60
CA ASN A 227 1.79 18.92 3.61
C ASN A 227 1.60 17.43 3.27
N TYR A 228 2.34 16.53 3.90
CA TYR A 228 2.15 15.07 3.77
C TYR A 228 1.63 14.49 5.09
N PRO A 229 0.75 13.47 5.03
CA PRO A 229 0.20 12.87 6.24
C PRO A 229 1.29 12.16 7.05
N ALA A 230 1.05 12.00 8.34
CA ALA A 230 1.79 11.03 9.13
C ALA A 230 1.51 9.61 8.59
N LYS A 231 2.48 8.71 8.78
CA LYS A 231 2.35 7.30 8.39
C LYS A 231 1.17 6.66 9.13
N PRO A 232 0.26 5.95 8.42
CA PRO A 232 -0.81 5.19 9.05
C PRO A 232 -0.30 4.10 10.01
N ASN A 233 -1.11 3.73 11.00
CA ASN A 233 -0.77 2.66 11.95
C ASN A 233 -0.68 1.28 11.27
N ASN A 234 -1.49 1.04 10.24
CA ASN A 234 -1.49 -0.19 9.45
C ASN A 234 -0.52 -0.14 8.26
N TRP A 235 0.55 0.63 8.37
CA TRP A 235 1.62 0.71 7.38
C TRP A 235 2.94 0.32 8.04
N MET A 236 3.60 -0.70 7.50
CA MET A 236 4.83 -1.27 8.05
C MET A 236 5.98 -1.02 7.09
N ASP A 237 6.96 -0.23 7.53
CA ASP A 237 8.19 0.00 6.78
C ASP A 237 9.27 -0.99 7.26
N VAL A 238 9.79 -1.79 6.33
CA VAL A 238 10.83 -2.79 6.58
C VAL A 238 12.06 -2.39 5.80
N TYR A 239 13.20 -2.22 6.46
CA TYR A 239 14.47 -1.91 5.82
C TYR A 239 15.63 -2.44 6.66
N ARG A 240 16.84 -2.41 6.11
CA ARG A 240 18.06 -2.83 6.80
C ARG A 240 18.98 -1.65 7.01
N GLU A 241 19.81 -1.72 8.04
CA GLU A 241 20.84 -0.71 8.27
C GLU A 241 21.75 -0.61 7.05
N GLY A 242 22.06 0.63 6.64
CA GLY A 242 22.83 0.91 5.43
C GLY A 242 22.03 0.92 4.12
N ASP A 243 20.73 0.66 4.14
CA ASP A 243 19.87 0.86 2.97
C ASP A 243 19.79 2.35 2.63
N ILE A 244 20.54 2.81 1.62
CA ILE A 244 20.63 4.23 1.26
C ILE A 244 19.30 4.84 0.80
N PHE A 245 18.34 4.01 0.39
CA PHE A 245 17.03 4.46 -0.09
C PHE A 245 16.04 4.65 1.06
N ALA A 246 16.14 3.83 2.12
CA ALA A 246 15.25 3.87 3.27
C ALA A 246 15.88 4.46 4.54
N GLU A 247 17.20 4.52 4.65
CA GLU A 247 18.00 5.00 5.79
C GLU A 247 18.84 6.22 5.39
N ASN A 248 18.18 7.29 4.97
CA ASN A 248 18.79 8.59 4.73
C ASN A 248 18.88 9.43 6.02
N SER A 249 19.91 10.26 6.09
CA SER A 249 20.18 11.20 7.20
C SER A 249 19.76 12.63 6.83
N SER A 250 19.63 13.51 7.83
CA SER A 250 19.36 14.94 7.61
C SER A 250 20.63 15.81 7.54
N ASP A 251 21.81 15.17 7.49
CA ASP A 251 23.10 15.85 7.36
C ASP A 251 23.47 16.10 5.89
N LYS A 252 24.67 16.64 5.66
CA LYS A 252 25.18 16.94 4.32
C LYS A 252 25.19 15.72 3.41
N ALA A 253 25.62 14.56 3.92
CA ALA A 253 25.65 13.31 3.16
C ALA A 253 24.25 12.90 2.70
N GLY A 254 23.25 13.06 3.57
CA GLY A 254 21.86 12.76 3.20
C GLY A 254 21.26 13.76 2.21
N ALA A 255 21.64 15.04 2.29
CA ALA A 255 21.25 16.05 1.32
C ALA A 255 21.84 15.76 -0.08
N ILE A 256 23.07 15.28 -0.16
CA ILE A 256 23.71 14.84 -1.42
C ILE A 256 22.92 13.68 -2.05
N LYS A 257 22.65 12.62 -1.27
CA LYS A 257 21.90 11.46 -1.76
C LYS A 257 20.52 11.84 -2.27
N ALA A 258 19.81 12.71 -1.53
CA ALA A 258 18.50 13.21 -1.93
C ALA A 258 18.55 14.05 -3.22
N ALA A 259 19.59 14.88 -3.39
CA ALA A 259 19.78 15.66 -4.62
C ALA A 259 20.06 14.76 -5.83
N VAL A 260 20.88 13.72 -5.67
CA VAL A 260 21.12 12.71 -6.72
C VAL A 260 19.83 11.98 -7.07
N TYR A 261 19.05 11.56 -6.07
CA TYR A 261 17.75 10.94 -6.29
C TYR A 261 16.80 11.83 -7.11
N GLN A 262 16.72 13.12 -6.77
CA GLN A 262 15.91 14.09 -7.51
C GLN A 262 16.37 14.24 -8.96
N ALA A 263 17.68 14.25 -9.19
CA ALA A 263 18.22 14.27 -10.54
C ALA A 263 17.79 13.01 -11.32
N VAL A 264 17.86 11.81 -10.74
CA VAL A 264 17.42 10.58 -11.43
C VAL A 264 15.90 10.58 -11.72
N MET A 265 15.09 11.21 -10.86
CA MET A 265 13.63 11.29 -11.00
C MET A 265 13.13 12.31 -12.05
N GLY A 266 13.94 13.33 -12.39
CA GLY A 266 13.45 14.56 -13.03
C GLY A 266 13.73 14.78 -14.52
N ASP A 267 14.36 13.83 -15.23
CA ASP A 267 14.80 13.92 -16.64
C ASP A 267 16.23 14.42 -16.88
N PHE A 268 17.17 13.46 -16.88
CA PHE A 268 18.61 13.75 -16.78
C PHE A 268 19.52 12.79 -17.56
N PHE A 269 18.98 12.08 -18.56
CA PHE A 269 19.79 11.21 -19.43
C PHE A 269 20.59 11.96 -20.50
N SER A 270 20.54 13.30 -20.54
CA SER A 270 21.38 14.04 -21.47
C SER A 270 22.85 14.10 -21.04
N ASP A 271 23.19 14.08 -19.73
CA ASP A 271 24.59 14.07 -19.26
C ASP A 271 24.73 13.78 -17.72
N PRO A 272 24.88 12.51 -17.30
CA PRO A 272 25.05 12.16 -15.88
C PRO A 272 26.37 12.66 -15.28
N PHE A 273 27.41 12.85 -16.11
CA PHE A 273 28.70 13.35 -15.65
C PHE A 273 28.63 14.85 -15.31
N SER A 274 27.93 15.64 -16.13
CA SER A 274 27.68 17.05 -15.84
C SER A 274 26.92 17.26 -14.53
N ILE A 275 25.93 16.42 -14.22
CA ILE A 275 25.22 16.46 -12.93
C ILE A 275 26.16 16.11 -11.79
N ALA A 276 26.96 15.05 -11.95
CA ALA A 276 27.92 14.66 -10.93
C ALA A 276 28.89 15.79 -10.63
N VAL A 277 29.38 16.49 -11.65
CA VAL A 277 30.23 17.68 -11.53
C VAL A 277 29.49 18.85 -10.88
N GLN A 278 28.24 19.11 -11.26
CA GLN A 278 27.42 20.18 -10.67
C GLN A 278 27.14 19.93 -9.18
N LEU A 279 26.69 18.73 -8.81
CA LEU A 279 26.43 18.34 -7.42
C LEU A 279 27.74 18.31 -6.61
N ALA A 280 28.83 17.76 -7.17
CA ALA A 280 30.15 17.82 -6.56
C ALA A 280 30.59 19.26 -6.28
N GLY A 281 30.36 20.19 -7.22
CA GLY A 281 30.65 21.60 -7.05
C GLY A 281 29.80 22.28 -5.96
N VAL A 282 28.49 22.02 -5.95
CA VAL A 282 27.53 22.56 -4.97
C VAL A 282 27.85 22.07 -3.56
N PHE A 283 28.10 20.77 -3.40
CA PHE A 283 28.36 20.17 -2.11
C PHE A 283 29.84 20.16 -1.73
N LYS A 284 30.76 20.54 -2.62
CA LYS A 284 32.21 20.41 -2.43
C LYS A 284 32.63 18.98 -2.10
N GLU A 285 32.13 18.01 -2.86
CA GLU A 285 32.46 16.58 -2.73
C GLU A 285 33.23 16.07 -3.95
N PRO A 286 33.95 14.93 -3.84
CA PRO A 286 34.57 14.29 -4.99
C PRO A 286 33.54 13.82 -6.02
N VAL A 287 33.76 14.12 -7.31
CA VAL A 287 32.88 13.67 -8.41
C VAL A 287 32.68 12.15 -8.42
N ALA A 288 33.73 11.39 -8.09
CA ALA A 288 33.67 9.93 -8.02
C ALA A 288 32.66 9.42 -6.98
N GLU A 289 32.48 10.12 -5.85
CA GLU A 289 31.51 9.75 -4.82
C GLU A 289 30.07 9.94 -5.34
N ILE A 290 29.82 11.07 -6.02
CA ILE A 290 28.52 11.36 -6.62
C ILE A 290 28.18 10.36 -7.73
N ILE A 291 29.15 10.01 -8.57
CA ILE A 291 29.00 8.96 -9.59
C ILE A 291 28.62 7.62 -8.92
N GLY A 292 29.27 7.26 -7.82
CA GLY A 292 28.94 6.04 -7.07
C GLY A 292 27.48 6.00 -6.62
N ILE A 293 26.94 7.12 -6.14
CA ILE A 293 25.51 7.23 -5.76
C ILE A 293 24.61 7.12 -7.00
N ILE A 294 24.93 7.84 -8.09
CA ILE A 294 24.16 7.76 -9.35
C ILE A 294 24.11 6.31 -9.86
N THR A 295 25.27 5.65 -9.91
CA THR A 295 25.37 4.25 -10.32
C THR A 295 24.53 3.36 -9.40
N ALA A 296 24.60 3.53 -8.07
CA ALA A 296 23.80 2.75 -7.15
C ALA A 296 22.28 2.89 -7.38
N ILE A 297 21.78 4.08 -7.73
CA ILE A 297 20.36 4.31 -8.01
C ILE A 297 19.95 3.74 -9.38
N ILE A 298 20.76 3.96 -10.43
CA ILE A 298 20.45 3.54 -11.81
C ILE A 298 20.61 2.03 -11.99
N SER A 299 21.69 1.47 -11.46
CA SER A 299 22.10 0.09 -11.75
C SER A 299 21.12 -0.93 -11.22
N GLY A 300 20.33 -0.60 -10.19
CA GLY A 300 19.13 -1.32 -9.72
C GLY A 300 19.26 -2.79 -9.30
N VAL A 301 20.31 -3.49 -9.73
CA VAL A 301 20.53 -4.94 -9.71
C VAL A 301 22.02 -5.29 -9.93
N THR A 302 22.82 -4.51 -10.69
CA THR A 302 24.15 -4.96 -11.15
C THR A 302 25.29 -4.99 -10.12
N PHE A 303 25.05 -4.67 -8.84
CA PHE A 303 26.08 -4.78 -7.78
C PHE A 303 25.96 -6.06 -6.93
N LEU A 304 25.17 -7.06 -7.35
CA LEU A 304 25.04 -8.33 -6.61
C LEU A 304 26.28 -9.24 -6.67
N ALA A 305 27.25 -8.97 -7.55
CA ALA A 305 28.40 -9.88 -7.72
C ALA A 305 29.55 -9.63 -6.72
N ASP A 306 29.80 -8.37 -6.30
CA ASP A 306 31.02 -8.03 -5.56
C ASP A 306 30.80 -7.35 -4.19
N ASN A 307 29.56 -6.91 -3.86
CA ASN A 307 29.24 -6.38 -2.53
C ASN A 307 27.72 -6.38 -2.28
N PRO A 308 27.16 -7.23 -1.39
CA PRO A 308 25.72 -7.32 -1.21
C PRO A 308 25.15 -6.01 -0.63
N SER A 309 24.47 -5.24 -1.47
CA SER A 309 23.74 -4.04 -1.04
C SER A 309 22.64 -4.44 -0.03
N PRO A 310 22.56 -3.82 1.16
CA PRO A 310 21.49 -4.10 2.13
C PRO A 310 20.08 -3.94 1.55
N HIS A 311 19.92 -3.12 0.52
CA HIS A 311 18.66 -2.87 -0.16
C HIS A 311 18.25 -3.99 -1.13
N TYR A 312 19.21 -4.56 -1.86
CA TYR A 312 18.96 -5.54 -2.93
C TYR A 312 19.23 -7.00 -2.52
N SER A 313 19.86 -7.22 -1.37
CA SER A 313 19.97 -8.56 -0.79
C SER A 313 18.57 -9.13 -0.53
N PRO A 314 18.35 -10.46 -0.57
CA PRO A 314 17.04 -11.03 -0.25
C PRO A 314 16.54 -10.62 1.14
N TYR A 315 15.28 -10.21 1.26
CA TYR A 315 14.66 -9.83 2.55
C TYR A 315 14.18 -11.06 3.31
N ASP A 316 14.32 -11.03 4.63
CA ASP A 316 13.49 -11.88 5.49
C ASP A 316 12.06 -11.33 5.48
N ILE A 317 11.15 -12.10 4.87
CA ILE A 317 9.74 -11.74 4.71
C ILE A 317 8.84 -12.37 5.78
N SER A 318 9.38 -13.18 6.70
CA SER A 318 8.59 -13.96 7.67
C SER A 318 7.68 -13.07 8.54
N GLY A 319 8.25 -12.02 9.15
CA GLY A 319 7.48 -11.07 9.95
C GLY A 319 6.42 -10.32 9.16
N GLY A 320 6.69 -10.00 7.89
CA GLY A 320 5.73 -9.37 6.99
C GLY A 320 4.57 -10.29 6.64
N ILE A 321 4.85 -11.56 6.34
CA ILE A 321 3.84 -12.59 6.10
C ILE A 321 2.94 -12.75 7.33
N ASP A 322 3.53 -12.92 8.51
CA ASP A 322 2.77 -13.15 9.74
C ASP A 322 1.84 -11.98 10.07
N TRP A 323 2.37 -10.76 9.96
CA TRP A 323 1.58 -9.55 10.19
C TRP A 323 0.46 -9.39 9.14
N MET A 324 0.76 -9.53 7.86
CA MET A 324 -0.24 -9.37 6.80
C MET A 324 -1.31 -10.47 6.84
N ARG A 325 -0.92 -11.71 7.19
CA ARG A 325 -1.86 -12.80 7.44
C ARG A 325 -2.89 -12.39 8.49
N ASP A 326 -2.44 -11.84 9.62
CA ASP A 326 -3.32 -11.36 10.68
C ASP A 326 -4.23 -10.22 10.21
N GLN A 327 -3.70 -9.23 9.47
CA GLN A 327 -4.50 -8.14 8.91
C GLN A 327 -5.62 -8.64 7.99
N LEU A 328 -5.35 -9.67 7.20
CA LEU A 328 -6.31 -10.24 6.25
C LEU A 328 -7.33 -11.19 6.90
N THR A 329 -7.02 -11.77 8.07
CA THR A 329 -7.93 -12.69 8.77
C THR A 329 -8.73 -12.06 9.91
N ASN A 330 -8.09 -11.15 10.66
CA ASN A 330 -8.59 -10.69 11.96
C ASN A 330 -8.82 -9.18 12.02
N GLY A 331 -8.53 -8.45 10.93
CA GLY A 331 -8.46 -6.97 10.88
C GLY A 331 -9.41 -6.23 11.83
N GLN A 332 -8.80 -5.74 12.92
CA GLN A 332 -9.36 -5.01 14.07
C GLN A 332 -9.94 -3.63 13.72
#